data_AF-A0A800IS58-F1
#
_entry.id   AF-A0A800IS58-F1
#
_cell.length_a   1.000
_cell.length_b   1.000
_cell.length_c   1.000
_cell.angle_alpha   90.00
_cell.angle_beta   90.00
_cell.angle_gamma   90.00
#
_symmetry.space_group_name_H-M   'P 1'
#
loop_
_entity.id
_entity.type
_entity.pdbx_description
1 polymer ?
#
loop_
_entity_poly.entity_id
_entity_poly.type
_entity_poly.pdbx_seq_one_letter_code
_entity_poly.pdbx_strand_id
1 'polypeptide(L)' 'AAQALDFRDYSFGTGVEKAKEIIRKYVDFLDIDRPLYPDHTNMKELVKSGEILEEIENLVGSLE' A
#
# COMPACT_ATOMS: atom_id res chain seq x y z
N ALA A 1 1.38 -7.74 -1.69
CA ALA A 1 0.36 -7.44 -2.72
C ALA A 1 0.78 -6.31 -3.64
N ALA A 2 1.12 -5.11 -3.11
CA ALA A 2 1.46 -3.92 -3.91
C ALA A 2 2.44 -4.18 -5.07
N GLN A 3 3.54 -4.89 -4.83
CA GLN A 3 4.52 -5.25 -5.87
C GLN A 3 3.90 -6.00 -7.07
N ALA A 4 2.94 -6.90 -6.83
CA ALA A 4 2.25 -7.61 -7.91
C ALA A 4 1.33 -6.67 -8.72
N LEU A 5 0.85 -5.58 -8.12
CA LEU A 5 0.09 -4.52 -8.79
C LEU A 5 1.00 -3.57 -9.57
N ASP A 6 2.30 -3.51 -9.27
CA ASP A 6 3.27 -2.73 -10.04
C ASP A 6 3.60 -3.40 -11.38
N PHE A 7 3.56 -4.73 -11.44
CA PHE A 7 3.83 -5.49 -12.67
C PHE A 7 2.63 -5.64 -13.61
N ARG A 8 1.44 -5.20 -13.20
CA ARG A 8 0.20 -5.42 -13.93
C ARG A 8 -0.26 -4.11 -14.58
N ASP A 9 -0.51 -4.18 -15.88
CA ASP A 9 -1.07 -3.07 -16.64
C ASP A 9 -2.59 -3.25 -16.76
N TYR A 10 -3.30 -2.92 -15.67
CA TYR A 10 -4.76 -2.92 -15.58
C TYR A 10 -5.21 -1.74 -14.72
N SER A 11 -6.43 -1.26 -14.96
CA SER A 11 -7.08 -0.32 -14.04
C SER A 11 -7.53 -1.04 -12.78
N PHE A 12 -7.17 -0.53 -11.62
CA PHE A 12 -7.58 -1.09 -10.34
C PHE A 12 -8.77 -0.30 -9.76
N GLY A 13 -9.46 -0.88 -8.78
CA GLY A 13 -10.49 -0.13 -8.07
C GLY A 13 -9.88 1.04 -7.30
N THR A 14 -10.62 2.14 -7.17
CA THR A 14 -10.18 3.40 -6.55
C THR A 14 -9.52 3.20 -5.18
N GLY A 15 -10.10 2.40 -4.29
CA GLY A 15 -9.51 2.10 -2.97
C GLY A 15 -8.21 1.29 -3.06
N VAL A 16 -8.06 0.41 -4.05
CA VAL A 16 -6.84 -0.37 -4.28
C VAL A 16 -5.71 0.53 -4.77
N GLU A 17 -6.01 1.46 -5.68
CA GLU A 17 -5.04 2.46 -6.17
C GLU A 17 -4.57 3.34 -5.02
N LYS A 18 -5.50 3.83 -4.19
CA LYS A 18 -5.16 4.63 -3.01
C LYS A 18 -4.32 3.85 -2.00
N ALA A 19 -4.68 2.61 -1.67
CA ALA A 19 -3.88 1.76 -0.79
C ALA A 19 -2.44 1.57 -1.31
N LYS A 20 -2.30 1.33 -2.62
CA LYS A 20 -1.00 1.17 -3.28
C LYS A 20 -0.16 2.46 -3.20
N GLU A 21 -0.78 3.63 -3.42
CA GLU A 21 -0.12 4.94 -3.25
C GLU A 21 0.43 5.11 -1.83
N ILE A 22 -0.39 4.86 -0.81
CA ILE A 22 0.03 4.99 0.60
C ILE A 22 1.18 4.02 0.91
N ILE A 23 1.07 2.75 0.51
CA ILE A 23 2.13 1.76 0.70
C ILE A 23 3.48 2.23 0.12
N ARG A 24 3.45 2.88 -1.05
CA ARG A 24 4.67 3.34 -1.73
C ARG A 24 5.34 4.55 -1.08
N LYS A 25 4.68 5.20 -0.10
CA LYS A 25 5.32 6.18 0.79
C LYS A 25 6.24 5.53 1.83
N TYR A 26 6.05 4.24 2.13
CA TYR A 26 6.72 3.54 3.24
C TYR A 26 7.60 2.37 2.80
N VAL A 27 7.28 1.76 1.66
CA VAL A 27 8.00 0.63 1.09
C VAL A 27 8.23 0.91 -0.38
N ASP A 28 9.49 1.04 -0.78
CA ASP A 28 9.83 1.29 -2.19
C ASP A 28 9.55 0.07 -3.06
N PHE A 29 9.42 0.30 -4.37
CA PHE A 29 9.38 -0.77 -5.35
C PHE A 29 10.68 -1.58 -5.29
N LEU A 30 10.56 -2.91 -5.34
CA LEU A 30 11.70 -3.81 -5.33
C LEU A 30 12.18 -4.05 -6.77
N ASP A 31 13.19 -3.29 -7.22
CA ASP A 31 13.80 -3.44 -8.55
C ASP A 31 14.93 -4.48 -8.56
N ILE A 32 15.76 -4.44 -7.52
CA ILE A 32 16.86 -5.36 -7.22
C ILE A 32 16.63 -5.99 -5.85
N ASP A 33 17.17 -7.19 -5.67
CA ASP A 33 17.06 -7.88 -4.40
C ASP A 33 17.75 -7.09 -3.28
N ARG A 34 17.04 -6.98 -2.16
CA ARG A 34 17.51 -6.39 -0.92
C ARG A 34 17.01 -7.18 0.28
N PRO A 35 17.63 -7.07 1.46
CA PRO A 35 17.05 -7.60 2.69
C PRO A 35 15.65 -7.02 2.92
N LEU A 36 14.63 -7.88 3.05
CA LEU A 36 13.22 -7.45 3.14
C LEU A 36 12.73 -7.15 4.56
N TYR A 37 13.54 -7.41 5.58
CA TYR A 37 13.14 -7.12 6.96
C TYR A 37 12.79 -5.64 7.21
N PRO A 38 13.44 -4.63 6.59
CA PRO A 38 13.04 -3.23 6.74
C PRO A 38 11.65 -2.99 6.15
N ASP A 39 11.40 -3.52 4.95
CA ASP A 39 10.12 -3.40 4.25
C ASP A 39 8.97 -4.03 5.04
N HIS A 40 9.20 -5.23 5.59
CA HIS A 40 8.20 -5.90 6.43
C HIS A 40 7.94 -5.17 7.75
N THR A 41 8.98 -4.56 8.33
CA THR A 41 8.84 -3.78 9.58
C THR A 41 8.03 -2.51 9.31
N ASN A 42 8.36 -1.76 8.26
CA ASN A 42 7.61 -0.57 7.86
C ASN A 42 6.15 -0.91 7.51
N MET A 43 5.92 -1.99 6.76
CA MET A 43 4.57 -2.44 6.42
C MET A 43 3.74 -2.81 7.65
N LYS A 44 4.35 -3.48 8.63
CA LYS A 44 3.69 -3.82 9.90
C LYS A 44 3.27 -2.56 10.66
N GLU A 45 4.17 -1.58 10.79
CA GLU A 45 3.85 -0.33 11.48
C GLU A 45 2.80 0.49 10.72
N LEU A 46 2.84 0.52 9.39
CA LEU A 46 1.82 1.15 8.55
C LEU A 46 0.42 0.52 8.73
N VAL A 47 0.32 -0.81 8.75
CA VAL A 47 -0.97 -1.48 8.99
C VAL A 47 -1.48 -1.16 10.40
N LYS A 48 -0.57 -1.11 11.38
CA LYS A 48 -0.92 -0.81 12.77
C LYS A 48 -1.37 0.64 12.97
N SER A 49 -0.87 1.59 12.18
CA SER A 49 -1.26 3.00 12.30
C SER A 49 -2.71 3.27 11.86
N GLY A 50 -3.28 2.42 11.01
CA GLY A 50 -4.62 2.62 10.45
C GLY A 50 -4.67 3.58 9.26
N GLU A 51 -3.55 4.19 8.87
CA GLU A 51 -3.50 5.23 7.82
C GLU A 51 -4.11 4.76 6.49
N ILE A 52 -3.87 3.50 6.09
CA ILE A 52 -4.46 2.95 4.86
C ILE A 52 -5.99 2.98 4.92
N LEU A 53 -6.58 2.63 6.06
CA LEU A 53 -8.02 2.63 6.24
C LEU A 53 -8.56 4.06 6.20
N GLU A 54 -7.98 4.96 6.99
CA GLU A 54 -8.39 6.38 7.06
C GLU A 54 -8.34 7.05 5.68
N GLU A 55 -7.25 6.86 4.93
CA GLU A 55 -7.08 7.44 3.60
C GLU A 55 -8.07 6.89 2.56
N ILE A 56 -8.49 5.63 2.71
CA ILE A 56 -9.51 5.03 1.84
C ILE A 56 -10.90 5.54 2.23
N GLU A 57 -11.24 5.58 3.53
CA GLU A 57 -12.53 6.08 3.99
C GLU A 57 -12.76 7.56 3.62
N ASN A 58 -11.70 8.37 3.65
CA ASN A 58 -11.72 9.75 3.15
C ASN A 58 -12.07 9.86 1.66
N LEU A 59 -11.81 8.80 0.88
CA LEU A 59 -12.01 8.77 -0.57
C LEU A 59 -13.35 8.14 -0.97
N VAL A 60 -13.78 7.07 -0.29
CA VAL A 60 -14.95 6.28 -0.70
C VAL A 60 -16.09 6.27 0.32
N GLY A 61 -15.91 6.93 1.46
CA GLY A 61 -16.85 6.93 2.58
C GLY A 61 -16.47 5.95 3.68
N SER A 62 -17.05 6.17 4.86
CA SER A 62 -16.87 5.33 6.05
C SER A 62 -17.43 3.93 5.85
N LEU A 63 -16.87 2.95 6.58
CA LEU A 63 -17.40 1.59 6.65
C LEU A 63 -18.69 1.44 7.48
N GLU A 64 -19.13 2.50 8.19
CA GLU A 64 -20.35 2.53 9.01
C GLU A 64 -21.66 2.67 8.22
#